data_AF-A0A258D342-F1
#
_entry.id   AF-A0A258D342-F1
#
_cell.length_a   1.000
_cell.length_b   1.000
_cell.length_c   1.000
_cell.angle_alpha   90.00
_cell.angle_beta   90.00
_cell.angle_gamma   90.00
#
_symmetry.space_group_name_H-M   'P 1'
#
loop_
_entity.id
_entity.type
_entity.pdbx_description
1 polymer ?
#
loop_
_entity_poly.entity_id
_entity_poly.type
_entity_poly.pdbx_seq_one_letter_code
_entity_poly.pdbx_strand_id
1 'polypeptide(L)'
;MSETPAKPKPAKKPSSVRTPNSKASRQELKPLEGYLADLLNPAINRGNAVPGGAAGFSDKPQAGYEAKPSYATERPGGEERPKRKLSKKADAAFIGAEGAAAATATSLQTLLESGNPFIEPGKAWVPHRPPRPDKSEGGIRFRMNSEYEPAGDQPAAIAELVEGIARQERDQVLLGVTGSGKTFTMAQVIEKTQRPALILAPNKTLAAQLYGEFKSFFPDNAVEYFVSYYDYYQPEAYVPRSDTFIEKESSINEQIDRMRHSATRSLIERDDVIIVASVSCIYGIGSVETYTAMTFGIKLGERVEQRQLIADLVALQYKRTQHDFTRGSFRVRGDVIELFPAHYEDRAWRIGLFGDEVESISEFDPLTGQKTADL
;
A
#
# COMPACT_ATOMS: atom_id res chain seq x y z
N MET A 1 -53.74 69.63 0.58
CA MET A 1 -54.42 68.59 1.38
C MET A 1 -54.78 67.48 0.42
N SER A 2 -54.34 66.23 0.53
CA SER A 2 -53.41 65.55 1.43
C SER A 2 -53.17 64.22 0.73
N GLU A 3 -51.90 63.93 0.43
CA GLU A 3 -51.47 62.62 -0.04
C GLU A 3 -51.83 61.56 1.01
N THR A 4 -52.40 60.45 0.55
CA THR A 4 -52.50 59.22 1.32
C THR A 4 -51.81 58.12 0.52
N PRO A 5 -50.71 57.53 1.02
CA PRO A 5 -49.91 56.59 0.25
C PRO A 5 -50.56 55.21 0.20
N ALA A 6 -50.57 54.59 -0.99
CA ALA A 6 -51.03 53.23 -1.19
C ALA A 6 -50.04 52.22 -0.54
N LYS A 7 -50.59 51.31 0.27
CA LYS A 7 -49.90 50.26 1.03
C LYS A 7 -49.06 49.32 0.12
N PRO A 8 -47.90 48.83 0.60
CA PRO A 8 -47.08 47.89 -0.16
C PRO A 8 -47.74 46.51 -0.23
N LYS A 9 -47.69 45.87 -1.41
CA LYS A 9 -48.13 44.47 -1.61
C LYS A 9 -47.19 43.50 -0.88
N PRO A 10 -47.71 42.39 -0.31
CA PRO A 10 -46.91 41.47 0.49
C PRO A 10 -45.94 40.65 -0.36
N ALA A 11 -44.76 40.35 0.21
CA ALA A 11 -43.72 39.53 -0.40
C ALA A 11 -44.24 38.09 -0.69
N LYS A 12 -43.86 37.55 -1.86
CA LYS A 12 -44.11 36.14 -2.22
C LYS A 12 -43.36 35.23 -1.24
N LYS A 13 -44.09 34.27 -0.64
CA LYS A 13 -43.49 33.18 0.15
C LYS A 13 -42.55 32.33 -0.73
N PRO A 14 -41.41 31.86 -0.22
CA PRO A 14 -40.55 30.94 -0.95
C PRO A 14 -41.32 29.62 -1.18
N SER A 15 -41.30 29.12 -2.42
CA SER A 15 -41.87 27.83 -2.79
C SER A 15 -41.17 26.72 -2.03
N SER A 16 -41.93 25.84 -1.37
CA SER A 16 -41.40 24.63 -0.75
C SER A 16 -40.72 23.77 -1.80
N VAL A 17 -39.44 23.47 -1.58
CA VAL A 17 -38.68 22.52 -2.39
C VAL A 17 -39.35 21.16 -2.25
N ARG A 18 -39.92 20.66 -3.34
CA ARG A 18 -40.55 19.34 -3.40
C ARG A 18 -39.43 18.30 -3.50
N THR A 19 -39.25 17.51 -2.45
CA THR A 19 -38.33 16.37 -2.45
C THR A 19 -38.76 15.38 -3.54
N PRO A 20 -37.89 14.99 -4.49
CA PRO A 20 -38.26 13.97 -5.46
C PRO A 20 -38.29 12.61 -4.75
N ASN A 21 -39.43 11.91 -4.87
CA ASN A 21 -39.58 10.53 -4.40
C ASN A 21 -38.57 9.64 -5.15
N SER A 22 -37.60 9.09 -4.42
CA SER A 22 -36.65 8.12 -4.92
C SER A 22 -37.35 6.80 -5.25
N LYS A 23 -37.56 6.53 -6.54
CA LYS A 23 -37.76 5.17 -7.03
C LYS A 23 -36.38 4.54 -7.25
N ALA A 24 -35.66 4.25 -6.18
CA ALA A 24 -34.46 3.42 -6.24
C ALA A 24 -34.68 2.22 -5.32
N SER A 25 -35.17 1.12 -5.90
CA SER A 25 -35.05 -0.18 -5.26
C SER A 25 -33.55 -0.44 -5.06
N ARG A 26 -33.13 -0.64 -3.81
CA ARG A 26 -31.80 -1.20 -3.50
C ARG A 26 -31.62 -2.43 -4.37
N GLN A 27 -30.64 -2.41 -5.26
CA GLN A 27 -30.15 -3.65 -5.87
C GLN A 27 -29.63 -4.52 -4.72
N GLU A 28 -30.14 -5.75 -4.63
CA GLU A 28 -29.59 -6.73 -3.71
C GLU A 28 -28.12 -6.94 -4.05
N LEU A 29 -27.26 -6.61 -3.10
CA LEU A 29 -25.83 -6.86 -3.19
C LEU A 29 -25.65 -8.38 -3.30
N LYS A 30 -25.03 -8.85 -4.37
CA LYS A 30 -24.56 -10.24 -4.43
C LYS A 30 -23.61 -10.44 -3.24
N PRO A 31 -23.79 -11.50 -2.43
CA PRO A 31 -22.86 -11.81 -1.35
C PRO A 31 -21.44 -11.91 -1.91
N LEU A 32 -20.47 -11.33 -1.20
CA LEU A 32 -19.05 -11.55 -1.46
C LEU A 32 -18.80 -13.07 -1.49
N GLU A 33 -17.97 -13.55 -2.42
CA GLU A 33 -17.56 -14.95 -2.41
C GLU A 33 -16.98 -15.30 -1.03
N GLY A 34 -17.29 -16.50 -0.51
CA GLY A 34 -16.97 -16.88 0.88
C GLY A 34 -15.49 -16.68 1.24
N TYR A 35 -14.59 -16.89 0.28
CA TYR A 35 -13.16 -16.65 0.42
C TYR A 35 -12.81 -15.16 0.67
N LEU A 36 -13.45 -14.24 -0.06
CA LEU A 36 -13.20 -12.80 0.06
C LEU A 36 -13.78 -12.24 1.36
N ALA A 37 -14.90 -12.81 1.84
CA ALA A 37 -15.48 -12.46 3.14
C ALA A 37 -14.59 -12.93 4.31
N ASP A 38 -13.97 -14.11 4.20
CA ASP A 38 -13.03 -14.63 5.20
C ASP A 38 -11.70 -13.89 5.21
N LEU A 39 -11.25 -13.39 4.05
CA LEU A 39 -10.07 -12.55 3.90
C LEU A 39 -10.21 -11.20 4.62
N LEU A 40 -11.43 -10.67 4.67
CA LEU A 40 -11.70 -9.31 5.11
C LEU A 40 -11.80 -9.17 6.63
N ASN A 41 -12.29 -10.19 7.34
CA ASN A 41 -12.45 -10.18 8.81
C ASN A 41 -12.55 -11.60 9.40
N PRO A 42 -11.47 -12.40 9.43
CA PRO A 42 -11.51 -13.77 9.93
C PRO A 42 -11.88 -13.85 11.42
N ALA A 43 -11.55 -12.83 12.21
CA ALA A 43 -11.87 -12.77 13.64
C ALA A 43 -13.38 -12.61 13.93
N ILE A 44 -14.13 -11.93 13.04
CA ILE A 44 -15.58 -11.76 13.16
C ILE A 44 -16.30 -13.05 12.74
N ASN A 45 -15.85 -13.69 11.66
CA ASN A 45 -16.50 -14.88 11.10
C ASN A 45 -16.24 -16.15 11.94
N ARG A 46 -15.10 -16.23 12.65
CA ARG A 46 -14.73 -17.40 13.47
C ARG A 46 -15.27 -17.37 14.91
N GLY A 47 -16.13 -16.41 15.26
CA GLY A 47 -16.78 -16.37 16.58
C GLY A 47 -15.85 -16.06 17.76
N ASN A 48 -14.60 -15.63 17.50
CA ASN A 48 -13.62 -15.26 18.53
C ASN A 48 -13.74 -13.80 19.00
N ALA A 49 -14.82 -13.10 18.62
CA ALA A 49 -15.11 -11.77 19.12
C ALA A 49 -15.50 -11.85 20.61
N VAL A 50 -14.62 -11.40 21.49
CA VAL A 50 -14.92 -11.26 22.93
C VAL A 50 -16.11 -10.31 23.11
N PRO A 51 -17.13 -10.64 23.94
CA PRO A 51 -18.20 -9.72 24.25
C PRO A 51 -17.61 -8.54 25.05
N GLY A 52 -17.48 -7.38 24.40
CA GLY A 52 -16.85 -6.20 25.02
C GLY A 52 -16.04 -5.32 24.08
N GLY A 53 -15.84 -5.73 22.81
CA GLY A 53 -15.27 -4.87 21.78
C GLY A 53 -16.08 -3.58 21.65
N ALA A 54 -15.43 -2.45 21.95
CA ALA A 54 -16.04 -1.14 22.03
C ALA A 54 -17.01 -0.87 20.87
N ALA A 55 -18.20 -0.37 21.23
CA ALA A 55 -19.21 0.11 20.31
C ALA A 55 -18.55 0.93 19.19
N GLY A 56 -18.84 0.54 17.94
CA GLY A 56 -18.26 1.13 16.75
C GLY A 56 -18.30 2.65 16.79
N PHE A 57 -17.25 3.26 16.26
CA PHE A 57 -17.15 4.68 16.03
C PHE A 57 -18.43 5.17 15.35
N SER A 58 -19.29 5.83 16.12
CA SER A 58 -20.44 6.53 15.59
C SER A 58 -19.96 7.87 15.04
N ASP A 59 -20.22 8.10 13.76
CA ASP A 59 -19.94 9.37 13.09
C ASP A 59 -20.72 10.50 13.75
N LYS A 60 -20.06 11.22 14.67
CA LYS A 60 -20.45 12.59 14.97
C LYS A 60 -19.77 13.51 13.94
N PRO A 61 -20.49 14.44 13.31
CA PRO A 61 -19.88 15.36 12.37
C PRO A 61 -18.78 16.18 13.07
N GLN A 62 -17.54 16.00 12.61
CA GLN A 62 -16.41 16.82 13.03
C GLN A 62 -16.57 18.25 12.48
N ALA A 63 -16.24 19.25 13.30
CA ALA A 63 -16.20 20.63 12.85
C ALA A 63 -15.15 20.80 11.74
N GLY A 64 -15.46 21.64 10.75
CA GLY A 64 -14.62 21.87 9.57
C GLY A 64 -13.18 22.25 9.95
N TYR A 65 -12.23 21.43 9.51
CA TYR A 65 -10.81 21.71 9.63
C TYR A 65 -10.39 22.62 8.47
N GLU A 66 -10.12 23.89 8.76
CA GLU A 66 -9.42 24.78 7.82
C GLU A 66 -7.93 24.42 7.81
N ALA A 67 -7.46 23.88 6.69
CA ALA A 67 -6.04 23.65 6.46
C ALA A 67 -5.32 25.00 6.31
N LYS A 68 -4.59 25.42 7.35
CA LYS A 68 -3.54 26.43 7.17
C LYS A 68 -2.28 25.72 6.66
N PRO A 69 -1.69 26.15 5.53
CA PRO A 69 -0.50 25.51 4.99
C PRO A 69 0.67 25.75 5.95
N SER A 70 1.03 24.75 6.74
CA SER A 70 2.21 24.79 7.61
C SER A 70 3.42 24.16 6.94
N TYR A 71 3.66 24.49 5.67
CA TYR A 71 4.96 24.31 5.02
C TYR A 71 5.17 25.49 4.09
N ALA A 72 5.42 26.66 4.67
CA ALA A 72 5.96 27.78 3.93
C ALA A 72 7.41 27.42 3.55
N THR A 73 7.61 26.94 2.33
CA THR A 73 8.95 26.86 1.71
C THR A 73 9.44 28.23 1.23
N GLU A 74 8.60 29.27 1.26
CA GLU A 74 9.03 30.64 0.97
C GLU A 74 8.35 31.63 1.92
N ARG A 75 9.14 32.37 2.69
CA ARG A 75 8.72 33.65 3.29
C ARG A 75 9.12 34.76 2.31
N PRO A 76 8.27 35.76 2.06
CA PRO A 76 8.70 36.93 1.30
C PRO A 76 9.69 37.73 2.16
N GLY A 77 10.95 37.79 1.70
CA GLY A 77 12.06 38.44 2.39
C GLY A 77 13.08 37.41 2.87
N GLY A 78 14.26 37.39 2.24
CA GLY A 78 15.36 36.46 2.49
C GLY A 78 16.05 36.63 3.86
N GLU A 79 15.29 36.52 4.95
CA GLU A 79 15.81 36.49 6.31
C GLU A 79 16.19 35.06 6.72
N GLU A 80 17.40 34.91 7.27
CA GLU A 80 17.90 33.67 7.87
C GLU A 80 16.97 33.17 8.98
N ARG A 81 16.87 31.85 9.12
CA ARG A 81 16.12 31.21 10.22
C ARG A 81 16.66 31.71 11.57
N PRO A 82 15.83 32.21 12.49
CA PRO A 82 16.29 32.53 13.83
C PRO A 82 16.78 31.24 14.51
N LYS A 83 18.01 31.27 15.05
CA LYS A 83 18.59 30.18 15.83
C LYS A 83 17.65 29.85 16.99
N ARG A 84 16.98 28.71 16.90
CA ARG A 84 15.97 28.28 17.87
C ARG A 84 16.71 27.70 19.07
N LYS A 85 16.96 28.51 20.10
CA LYS A 85 17.55 28.02 21.36
C LYS A 85 16.58 27.04 22.02
N LEU A 86 17.05 25.83 22.33
CA LEU A 86 16.31 24.89 23.17
C LEU A 86 16.00 25.54 24.53
N SER A 87 14.85 25.18 25.12
CA SER A 87 14.55 25.60 26.47
C SER A 87 15.51 24.91 27.46
N LYS A 88 15.95 25.61 28.51
CA LYS A 88 16.83 25.08 29.57
C LYS A 88 16.35 23.75 30.20
N LYS A 89 15.05 23.43 30.09
CA LYS A 89 14.47 22.15 30.55
C LYS A 89 14.81 20.96 29.66
N ALA A 90 14.99 21.18 28.35
CA ALA A 90 15.38 20.12 27.41
C ALA A 90 16.86 19.76 27.59
N ASP A 91 17.72 20.77 27.81
CA ASP A 91 19.15 20.54 28.11
C ASP A 91 19.32 19.68 29.37
N ALA A 92 18.51 19.90 30.41
CA ALA A 92 18.56 19.13 31.65
C ALA A 92 18.19 17.64 31.50
N ALA A 93 17.37 17.29 30.50
CA ALA A 93 16.98 15.89 30.26
C ALA A 93 18.12 15.05 29.64
N PHE A 94 19.13 15.69 29.04
CA PHE A 94 20.24 15.03 28.37
C PHE A 94 21.52 14.94 29.21
N ILE A 95 21.62 15.70 30.30
CA ILE A 95 22.83 15.78 31.16
C ILE A 95 23.08 14.48 31.96
N GLY A 96 22.14 13.53 31.99
CA GLY A 96 22.27 12.26 32.71
C GLY A 96 22.53 11.01 31.85
N ALA A 97 22.65 11.14 30.52
CA ALA A 97 22.86 9.98 29.65
C ALA A 97 24.36 9.70 29.48
N GLU A 98 24.82 8.50 29.86
CA GLU A 98 26.15 7.99 29.53
C GLU A 98 26.06 6.94 28.40
N GLY A 99 27.13 6.81 27.61
CA GLY A 99 27.21 5.84 26.51
C GLY A 99 26.52 6.27 25.22
N ALA A 100 26.03 5.30 24.42
CA ALA A 100 25.50 5.51 23.07
C ALA A 100 24.29 6.49 23.02
N ALA A 101 23.53 6.60 24.11
CA ALA A 101 22.42 7.55 24.23
C ALA A 101 22.90 9.01 24.25
N ALA A 102 24.06 9.28 24.86
CA ALA A 102 24.67 10.61 24.90
C ALA A 102 25.12 11.05 23.50
N ALA A 103 25.79 10.16 22.75
CA ALA A 103 26.25 10.44 21.39
C ALA A 103 25.07 10.71 20.44
N THR A 104 23.97 9.96 20.59
CA THR A 104 22.74 10.16 19.80
C THR A 104 22.08 11.50 20.15
N ALA A 105 22.02 11.84 21.44
CA ALA A 105 21.49 13.12 21.91
C ALA A 105 22.30 14.32 21.37
N THR A 106 23.63 14.26 21.44
CA THR A 106 24.51 15.31 20.91
C THR A 106 24.38 15.43 19.39
N SER A 107 24.27 14.31 18.67
CA SER A 107 24.05 14.32 17.22
C SER A 107 22.70 14.97 16.84
N LEU A 108 21.62 14.63 17.56
CA LEU A 108 20.30 15.24 17.37
C LEU A 108 20.30 16.72 17.71
N GLN A 109 20.95 17.13 18.80
CA GLN A 109 21.10 18.53 19.17
C GLN A 109 21.84 19.31 18.07
N THR A 110 22.93 18.73 17.55
CA THR A 110 23.70 19.34 16.45
C THR A 110 22.82 19.49 15.21
N LEU A 111 22.07 18.45 14.81
CA LEU A 111 21.14 18.50 13.68
C LEU A 111 20.02 19.54 13.84
N LEU A 112 19.53 19.75 15.07
CA LEU A 112 18.51 20.75 15.38
C LEU A 112 19.06 22.18 15.34
N GLU A 113 20.32 22.37 15.75
CA GLU A 113 20.98 23.67 15.81
C GLU A 113 21.56 24.12 14.46
N SER A 114 22.20 23.21 13.71
CA SER A 114 22.86 23.49 12.43
C SER A 114 22.05 23.10 11.21
N GLY A 115 20.93 22.38 11.39
CA GLY A 115 20.18 21.77 10.30
C GLY A 115 20.82 20.46 9.81
N ASN A 116 20.10 19.71 8.99
CA ASN A 116 20.64 18.49 8.39
C ASN A 116 21.70 18.89 7.34
N PRO A 117 22.97 18.48 7.48
CA PRO A 117 24.04 18.82 6.52
C PRO A 117 23.78 18.26 5.11
N PHE A 118 22.88 17.28 4.98
CA PHE A 118 22.44 16.72 3.70
C PHE A 118 21.24 17.45 3.08
N ILE A 119 20.71 18.49 3.74
CA ILE A 119 19.65 19.35 3.22
C ILE A 119 20.29 20.70 2.92
N GLU A 120 20.74 20.89 1.68
CA GLU A 120 21.27 22.17 1.20
C GLU A 120 20.19 23.26 1.36
N PRO A 121 20.46 24.36 2.09
CA PRO A 121 19.53 25.48 2.18
C PRO A 121 19.21 26.02 0.79
N GLY A 122 17.94 26.01 0.39
CA GLY A 122 17.49 26.49 -0.92
C GLY A 122 17.34 25.42 -2.00
N LYS A 123 17.74 24.16 -1.75
CA LYS A 123 17.43 23.03 -2.62
C LYS A 123 16.34 22.18 -1.97
N ALA A 124 15.23 21.99 -2.69
CA ALA A 124 14.25 21.00 -2.28
C ALA A 124 14.95 19.65 -2.13
N TRP A 125 14.76 18.98 -1.00
CA TRP A 125 15.28 17.64 -0.80
C TRP A 125 14.77 16.74 -1.93
N VAL A 126 15.69 16.18 -2.71
CA VAL A 126 15.37 15.21 -3.76
C VAL A 126 15.75 13.84 -3.19
N PRO A 127 14.79 12.91 -3.06
CA PRO A 127 15.12 11.55 -2.68
C PRO A 127 16.17 10.98 -3.64
N HIS A 128 17.19 10.31 -3.12
CA HIS A 128 18.10 9.53 -3.96
C HIS A 128 17.27 8.55 -4.80
N ARG A 129 17.39 8.64 -6.11
CA ARG A 129 16.73 7.76 -7.08
C ARG A 129 17.83 7.07 -7.88
N PRO A 130 18.33 5.91 -7.45
CA PRO A 130 19.29 5.17 -8.24
C PRO A 130 18.67 4.74 -9.58
N PRO A 131 19.51 4.42 -10.59
CA PRO A 131 19.02 3.85 -11.82
C PRO A 131 18.21 2.58 -11.49
N ARG A 132 16.99 2.50 -12.00
CA ARG A 132 16.16 1.32 -11.83
C ARG A 132 16.80 0.18 -12.63
N PRO A 133 16.96 -1.01 -12.06
CA PRO A 133 17.40 -2.16 -12.82
C PRO A 133 16.42 -2.46 -13.96
N ASP A 134 16.93 -3.10 -15.01
CA ASP A 134 16.06 -3.64 -16.06
C ASP A 134 15.09 -4.65 -15.46
N LYS A 135 13.84 -4.56 -15.88
CA LYS A 135 12.76 -5.43 -15.39
C LYS A 135 12.87 -6.81 -16.02
N SER A 136 12.85 -7.86 -15.19
CA SER A 136 12.94 -9.25 -15.64
C SER A 136 11.75 -9.68 -16.51
N GLU A 137 10.56 -9.16 -16.22
CA GLU A 137 9.30 -9.37 -16.95
C GLU A 137 8.77 -8.04 -17.53
N GLY A 138 9.69 -7.18 -18.00
CA GLY A 138 9.33 -5.90 -18.63
C GLY A 138 8.64 -6.04 -19.99
N GLY A 139 8.02 -4.96 -20.46
CA GLY A 139 7.41 -4.88 -21.80
C GLY A 139 6.01 -5.50 -21.93
N ILE A 140 5.47 -6.08 -20.86
CA ILE A 140 4.08 -6.56 -20.81
C ILE A 140 3.14 -5.35 -20.80
N ARG A 141 2.09 -5.40 -21.62
CA ARG A 141 1.10 -4.33 -21.75
C ARG A 141 -0.15 -4.61 -20.92
N PHE A 142 -0.79 -3.57 -20.41
CA PHE A 142 -2.13 -3.68 -19.87
C PHE A 142 -3.11 -4.09 -20.99
N ARG A 143 -3.90 -5.13 -20.72
CA ARG A 143 -4.99 -5.57 -21.58
C ARG A 143 -6.22 -5.76 -20.72
N MET A 144 -7.21 -4.90 -20.95
CA MET A 144 -8.48 -5.01 -20.26
C MET A 144 -9.32 -6.11 -20.92
N ASN A 145 -9.90 -6.99 -20.10
CA ASN A 145 -10.92 -7.95 -20.50
C ASN A 145 -12.28 -7.47 -19.98
N SER A 146 -13.17 -7.07 -20.87
CA SER A 146 -14.52 -6.62 -20.50
C SER A 146 -15.50 -6.82 -21.65
N GLU A 147 -16.72 -7.23 -21.31
CA GLU A 147 -17.86 -7.27 -22.24
C GLU A 147 -18.53 -5.89 -22.40
N TYR A 148 -18.13 -4.92 -21.57
CA TYR A 148 -18.72 -3.58 -21.56
C TYR A 148 -17.94 -2.62 -22.46
N GLU A 149 -18.67 -1.78 -23.18
CA GLU A 149 -18.11 -0.63 -23.88
C GLU A 149 -18.40 0.67 -23.10
N PRO A 150 -17.50 1.66 -23.12
CA PRO A 150 -17.75 2.96 -22.50
C PRO A 150 -19.04 3.59 -23.03
N ALA A 151 -19.95 3.95 -22.11
CA ALA A 151 -21.27 4.48 -22.44
C ALA A 151 -21.59 5.76 -21.66
N GLY A 152 -22.59 6.51 -22.13
CA GLY A 152 -22.97 7.79 -21.54
C GLY A 152 -21.83 8.80 -21.61
N ASP A 153 -21.48 9.41 -20.47
CA ASP A 153 -20.41 10.42 -20.39
C ASP A 153 -19.01 9.80 -20.25
N GLN A 154 -18.90 8.46 -20.11
CA GLN A 154 -17.61 7.79 -19.92
C GLN A 154 -16.63 8.01 -21.07
N PRO A 155 -17.00 7.93 -22.37
CA PRO A 155 -16.04 8.13 -23.47
C PRO A 155 -15.37 9.51 -23.42
N ALA A 156 -16.13 10.56 -23.13
CA ALA A 156 -15.63 11.92 -23.01
C ALA A 156 -14.70 12.07 -21.79
N ALA A 157 -15.12 11.57 -20.63
CA ALA A 157 -14.31 11.61 -19.41
C ALA A 157 -12.98 10.85 -19.56
N ILE A 158 -12.99 9.68 -20.22
CA ILE A 158 -11.78 8.91 -20.49
C ILE A 158 -10.84 9.70 -21.41
N ALA A 159 -11.36 10.30 -22.48
CA ALA A 159 -10.56 11.07 -23.42
C ALA A 159 -9.90 12.28 -22.75
N GLU A 160 -10.65 13.03 -21.96
CA GLU A 160 -10.14 14.19 -21.20
C GLU A 160 -9.04 13.80 -20.21
N LEU A 161 -9.25 12.75 -19.42
CA LEU A 161 -8.26 12.28 -18.44
C LEU A 161 -6.96 11.78 -19.12
N VAL A 162 -7.09 11.04 -20.23
CA VAL A 162 -5.94 10.56 -21.00
C VAL A 162 -5.17 11.73 -21.62
N GLU A 163 -5.87 12.73 -22.14
CA GLU A 163 -5.24 13.93 -22.69
C GLU A 163 -4.52 14.75 -21.62
N GLY A 164 -5.14 14.96 -20.45
CA GLY A 164 -4.49 15.63 -19.31
C GLY A 164 -3.22 14.91 -18.87
N ILE A 165 -3.24 13.57 -18.84
CA ILE A 165 -2.05 12.76 -18.55
C ILE A 165 -0.96 12.95 -19.61
N ALA A 166 -1.33 12.98 -20.90
CA ALA A 166 -0.40 13.21 -22.01
C ALA A 166 0.24 14.61 -21.96
N ARG A 167 -0.51 15.61 -21.47
CA ARG A 167 -0.04 16.98 -21.20
C ARG A 167 0.77 17.12 -19.90
N GLN A 168 1.01 16.02 -19.19
CA GLN A 168 1.70 15.99 -17.89
C GLN A 168 1.01 16.82 -16.80
N GLU A 169 -0.32 16.93 -16.86
CA GLU A 169 -1.10 17.52 -15.78
C GLU A 169 -0.97 16.64 -14.52
N ARG A 170 -0.58 17.26 -13.41
CA ARG A 170 -0.29 16.53 -12.15
C ARG A 170 -1.57 16.13 -11.42
N ASP A 171 -2.54 17.03 -11.37
CA ASP A 171 -3.75 16.89 -10.58
C ASP A 171 -4.97 16.97 -11.49
N GLN A 172 -5.80 15.93 -11.48
CA GLN A 172 -7.04 15.85 -12.26
C GLN A 172 -8.15 15.26 -11.39
N VAL A 173 -9.39 15.68 -11.60
CA VAL A 173 -10.54 15.28 -10.77
C VAL A 173 -11.65 14.70 -11.64
N LEU A 174 -11.94 13.41 -11.47
CA LEU A 174 -13.11 12.78 -12.07
C LEU A 174 -14.35 13.00 -11.18
N LEU A 175 -15.20 13.95 -11.56
CA LEU A 175 -16.46 14.19 -10.87
C LEU A 175 -17.55 13.21 -11.34
N GLY A 176 -17.54 11.99 -10.78
CA GLY A 176 -18.50 10.93 -11.14
C GLY A 176 -19.58 10.69 -10.08
N VAL A 177 -20.86 10.71 -10.50
CA VAL A 177 -21.99 10.32 -9.64
C VAL A 177 -21.91 8.86 -9.20
N THR A 178 -22.59 8.49 -8.11
CA THR A 178 -22.65 7.09 -7.67
C THR A 178 -23.34 6.23 -8.72
N GLY A 179 -22.77 5.07 -9.03
CA GLY A 179 -23.30 4.16 -10.06
C GLY A 179 -22.87 4.47 -11.50
N SER A 180 -22.12 5.54 -11.76
CA SER A 180 -21.68 5.90 -13.12
C SER A 180 -20.55 5.03 -13.71
N GLY A 181 -20.12 3.98 -13.00
CA GLY A 181 -19.01 3.12 -13.45
C GLY A 181 -17.62 3.73 -13.32
N LYS A 182 -17.34 4.49 -12.25
CA LYS A 182 -16.03 5.16 -12.03
C LYS A 182 -14.84 4.20 -12.11
N THR A 183 -14.95 2.99 -11.56
CA THR A 183 -13.85 2.01 -11.64
C THR A 183 -13.54 1.64 -13.09
N PHE A 184 -14.57 1.39 -13.89
CA PHE A 184 -14.41 1.06 -15.32
C PHE A 184 -13.81 2.24 -16.11
N THR A 185 -14.24 3.47 -15.84
CA THR A 185 -13.61 4.68 -16.40
C THR A 185 -12.11 4.71 -16.09
N MET A 186 -11.71 4.47 -14.83
CA MET A 186 -10.30 4.49 -14.45
C MET A 186 -9.51 3.31 -15.01
N ALA A 187 -10.11 2.12 -15.14
CA ALA A 187 -9.50 0.97 -15.80
C ALA A 187 -9.15 1.29 -17.26
N GLN A 188 -10.09 1.90 -18.01
CA GLN A 188 -9.86 2.36 -19.37
C GLN A 188 -8.74 3.41 -19.47
N VAL A 189 -8.64 4.31 -18.50
CA VAL A 189 -7.54 5.29 -18.44
C VAL A 189 -6.19 4.58 -18.22
N ILE A 190 -6.13 3.61 -17.32
CA ILE A 190 -4.89 2.83 -17.08
C ILE A 190 -4.48 2.06 -18.35
N GLU A 191 -5.43 1.38 -19.00
CA GLU A 191 -5.17 0.66 -20.25
C GLU A 191 -4.69 1.60 -21.36
N LYS A 192 -5.32 2.77 -21.56
CA LYS A 192 -4.91 3.70 -22.62
C LYS A 192 -3.57 4.36 -22.36
N THR A 193 -3.23 4.60 -21.10
CA THR A 193 -1.97 5.27 -20.74
C THR A 193 -0.79 4.33 -20.61
N GLN A 194 -1.05 3.03 -20.38
CA GLN A 194 -0.02 2.00 -20.21
C GLN A 194 0.97 2.33 -19.08
N ARG A 195 0.48 2.91 -17.98
CA ARG A 195 1.29 3.32 -16.82
C ARG A 195 0.95 2.47 -15.60
N PRO A 196 1.96 2.00 -14.83
CA PRO A 196 1.70 1.41 -13.53
C PRO A 196 0.88 2.36 -12.65
N ALA A 197 -0.10 1.82 -11.92
CA ALA A 197 -1.07 2.61 -11.16
C ALA A 197 -1.09 2.21 -9.69
N LEU A 198 -1.16 3.22 -8.80
CA LEU A 198 -1.43 3.05 -7.38
C LEU A 198 -2.81 3.61 -7.08
N ILE A 199 -3.72 2.77 -6.57
CA ILE A 199 -5.09 3.13 -6.24
C ILE A 199 -5.22 3.16 -4.73
N LEU A 200 -5.50 4.34 -4.18
CA LEU A 200 -5.64 4.54 -2.74
C LEU A 200 -7.10 4.45 -2.31
N ALA A 201 -7.40 3.50 -1.45
CA ALA A 201 -8.69 3.35 -0.80
C ALA A 201 -8.62 3.75 0.68
N PRO A 202 -9.64 4.44 1.23
CA PRO A 202 -9.64 4.91 2.61
C PRO A 202 -9.86 3.79 3.64
N ASN A 203 -10.34 2.62 3.21
CA ASN A 203 -10.60 1.48 4.09
C ASN A 203 -10.36 0.14 3.36
N LYS A 204 -10.18 -0.94 4.15
CA LYS A 204 -9.89 -2.29 3.65
C LYS A 204 -11.06 -2.86 2.80
N THR A 205 -12.30 -2.55 3.15
CA THR A 205 -13.48 -3.06 2.44
C THR A 205 -13.54 -2.54 1.01
N LEU A 206 -13.41 -1.23 0.81
CA LEU A 206 -13.39 -0.64 -0.53
C LEU A 206 -12.13 -1.07 -1.29
N ALA A 207 -10.99 -1.20 -0.62
CA ALA A 207 -9.77 -1.71 -1.23
C ALA A 207 -9.98 -3.12 -1.82
N ALA A 208 -10.61 -4.02 -1.06
CA ALA A 208 -10.88 -5.38 -1.55
C ALA A 208 -11.89 -5.41 -2.70
N GLN A 209 -12.92 -4.55 -2.66
CA GLN A 209 -13.88 -4.40 -3.76
C GLN A 209 -13.17 -3.96 -5.04
N LEU A 210 -12.36 -2.90 -4.95
CA LEU A 210 -11.58 -2.40 -6.07
C LEU A 210 -10.59 -3.46 -6.57
N TYR A 211 -9.90 -4.16 -5.67
CA TYR A 211 -9.01 -5.25 -6.04
C TYR A 211 -9.74 -6.32 -6.86
N GLY A 212 -10.92 -6.78 -6.42
CA GLY A 212 -11.73 -7.75 -7.17
C GLY A 212 -12.20 -7.24 -8.53
N GLU A 213 -12.66 -5.98 -8.60
CA GLU A 213 -13.05 -5.33 -9.86
C GLU A 213 -11.87 -5.23 -10.84
N PHE A 214 -10.72 -4.72 -10.38
CA PHE A 214 -9.52 -4.60 -11.22
C PHE A 214 -8.96 -5.95 -11.63
N LYS A 215 -9.00 -6.97 -10.76
CA LYS A 215 -8.56 -8.33 -11.13
C LYS A 215 -9.45 -8.93 -12.20
N SER A 216 -10.75 -8.63 -12.17
CA SER A 216 -11.70 -9.03 -13.21
C SER A 216 -11.45 -8.29 -14.53
N PHE A 217 -11.13 -6.99 -14.47
CA PHE A 217 -10.81 -6.19 -15.65
C PHE A 217 -9.45 -6.55 -16.26
N PHE A 218 -8.46 -6.95 -15.47
CA PHE A 218 -7.10 -7.23 -15.93
C PHE A 218 -6.63 -8.62 -15.45
N PRO A 219 -7.23 -9.71 -15.97
CA PRO A 219 -6.92 -11.06 -15.51
C PRO A 219 -5.48 -11.48 -15.85
N ASP A 220 -4.94 -10.97 -16.95
CA ASP A 220 -3.61 -11.32 -17.47
C ASP A 220 -2.50 -10.38 -16.98
N ASN A 221 -2.84 -9.35 -16.18
CA ASN A 221 -1.87 -8.39 -15.64
C ASN A 221 -1.70 -8.51 -14.12
N ALA A 222 -0.64 -7.87 -13.60
CA ALA A 222 -0.31 -7.87 -12.17
C ALA A 222 -1.19 -6.88 -11.39
N VAL A 223 -2.40 -7.32 -11.03
CA VAL A 223 -3.26 -6.63 -10.05
C VAL A 223 -2.94 -7.14 -8.66
N GLU A 224 -2.46 -6.24 -7.81
CA GLU A 224 -1.85 -6.52 -6.51
C GLU A 224 -2.59 -5.80 -5.37
N TYR A 225 -2.48 -6.34 -4.16
CA TYR A 225 -3.18 -5.84 -2.97
C TYR A 225 -2.19 -5.46 -1.87
N PHE A 226 -2.24 -4.21 -1.41
CA PHE A 226 -1.29 -3.67 -0.43
C PHE A 226 -1.98 -2.93 0.73
N VAL A 227 -2.36 -3.68 1.76
CA VAL A 227 -2.97 -3.14 2.99
C VAL A 227 -2.20 -3.59 4.22
N SER A 228 -2.56 -3.06 5.40
CA SER A 228 -2.01 -3.57 6.66
C SER A 228 -2.27 -5.07 6.80
N TYR A 229 -1.19 -5.83 6.94
CA TYR A 229 -1.17 -7.25 7.25
C TYR A 229 -1.54 -7.59 8.71
N TYR A 230 -1.85 -6.60 9.55
CA TYR A 230 -2.34 -6.87 10.89
C TYR A 230 -3.85 -7.07 10.86
N ASP A 231 -4.31 -8.21 11.40
CA ASP A 231 -5.72 -8.44 11.73
C ASP A 231 -6.10 -7.68 13.01
N TYR A 232 -5.19 -7.69 13.99
CA TYR A 232 -5.27 -6.90 15.21
C TYR A 232 -3.95 -6.19 15.45
N TYR A 233 -4.00 -4.92 15.83
CA TYR A 233 -2.82 -4.12 16.16
C TYR A 233 -3.13 -3.14 17.27
N GLN A 234 -2.45 -3.33 18.40
CA GLN A 234 -2.37 -2.39 19.50
C GLN A 234 -0.97 -1.77 19.50
N PRO A 235 -0.85 -0.45 19.28
CA PRO A 235 0.44 0.21 19.37
C PRO A 235 0.92 0.22 20.83
N GLU A 236 2.23 0.20 21.00
CA GLU A 236 2.86 0.55 22.27
C GLU A 236 2.54 2.01 22.62
N ALA A 237 2.04 2.23 23.82
CA ALA A 237 1.71 3.58 24.27
C ALA A 237 1.86 3.72 25.78
N TYR A 238 2.32 4.88 26.22
CA TYR A 238 2.27 5.26 27.62
C TYR A 238 1.20 6.33 27.81
N VAL A 239 0.30 6.13 28.78
CA VAL A 239 -0.80 7.04 29.13
C VAL A 239 -0.46 7.75 30.43
N PRO A 240 0.06 9.00 30.40
CA PRO A 240 0.59 9.66 31.58
C PRO A 240 -0.46 9.94 32.66
N ARG A 241 -1.72 10.15 32.25
CA ARG A 241 -2.80 10.51 33.18
C ARG A 241 -3.13 9.38 34.15
N SER A 242 -3.01 8.14 33.70
CA SER A 242 -3.30 6.94 34.48
C SER A 242 -2.05 6.16 34.85
N ASP A 243 -0.86 6.73 34.57
CA ASP A 243 0.44 6.07 34.72
C ASP A 243 0.43 4.63 34.18
N THR A 244 -0.14 4.45 32.98
CA THR A 244 -0.37 3.14 32.40
C THR A 244 0.51 2.95 31.17
N PHE A 245 1.32 1.90 31.18
CA PHE A 245 2.00 1.42 29.99
C PHE A 245 1.14 0.36 29.29
N ILE A 246 0.92 0.56 28.00
CA ILE A 246 0.18 -0.32 27.11
C ILE A 246 1.22 -0.99 26.21
N GLU A 247 1.41 -2.28 26.39
CA GLU A 247 2.32 -3.08 25.58
C GLU A 247 1.82 -3.21 24.14
N LYS A 248 2.77 -3.34 23.22
CA LYS A 248 2.48 -3.70 21.84
C LYS A 248 1.91 -5.10 21.79
N GLU A 249 0.76 -5.24 21.15
CA GLU A 249 0.16 -6.54 20.84
C GLU A 249 -0.28 -6.53 19.37
N SER A 250 0.00 -7.60 18.64
CA SER A 250 -0.38 -7.66 17.22
C SER A 250 -0.59 -9.10 16.75
N SER A 251 -1.53 -9.27 15.84
CA SER A 251 -1.77 -10.50 15.10
C SER A 251 -1.60 -10.26 13.61
N ILE A 252 -0.78 -11.08 12.95
CA ILE A 252 -0.43 -10.97 11.54
C ILE A 252 -1.28 -11.94 10.72
N ASN A 253 -1.77 -11.44 9.59
CA ASN A 253 -2.43 -12.20 8.55
C ASN A 253 -1.42 -12.56 7.46
N GLU A 254 -0.99 -13.82 7.45
CA GLU A 254 0.02 -14.36 6.53
C GLU A 254 -0.38 -14.21 5.06
N GLN A 255 -1.67 -14.23 4.76
CA GLN A 255 -2.16 -14.10 3.39
C GLN A 255 -2.01 -12.67 2.88
N ILE A 256 -2.30 -11.68 3.72
CA ILE A 256 -2.07 -10.27 3.37
C ILE A 256 -0.58 -9.97 3.30
N ASP A 257 0.25 -10.56 4.18
CA ASP A 257 1.70 -10.44 4.09
C ASP A 257 2.25 -10.97 2.75
N ARG A 258 1.79 -12.15 2.32
CA ARG A 258 2.09 -12.71 1.01
C ARG A 258 1.71 -11.75 -0.12
N MET A 259 0.50 -11.20 -0.10
CA MET A 259 0.03 -10.24 -1.11
C MET A 259 0.89 -8.97 -1.14
N ARG A 260 1.39 -8.50 0.02
CA ARG A 260 2.33 -7.36 0.07
C ARG A 260 3.67 -7.69 -0.59
N HIS A 261 4.21 -8.88 -0.34
CA HIS A 261 5.43 -9.34 -1.00
C HIS A 261 5.25 -9.50 -2.51
N SER A 262 4.09 -10.01 -2.95
CA SER A 262 3.70 -10.05 -4.36
C SER A 262 3.70 -8.66 -4.98
N ALA A 263 3.04 -7.68 -4.33
CA ALA A 263 2.97 -6.31 -4.81
C ALA A 263 4.34 -5.65 -5.00
N THR A 264 5.25 -5.80 -4.03
CA THR A 264 6.59 -5.21 -4.10
C THR A 264 7.44 -5.86 -5.18
N ARG A 265 7.34 -7.20 -5.33
CA ARG A 265 8.05 -7.96 -6.36
C ARG A 265 7.56 -7.56 -7.76
N SER A 266 6.24 -7.60 -7.99
CA SER A 266 5.63 -7.24 -9.27
C SER A 266 6.05 -5.84 -9.72
N LEU A 267 6.13 -4.87 -8.81
CA LEU A 267 6.58 -3.51 -9.13
C LEU A 267 8.03 -3.43 -9.66
N ILE A 268 8.90 -4.32 -9.17
CA ILE A 268 10.30 -4.40 -9.60
C ILE A 268 10.43 -5.18 -10.91
N GLU A 269 9.66 -6.26 -11.06
CA GLU A 269 9.85 -7.20 -12.16
C GLU A 269 9.00 -6.88 -13.40
N ARG A 270 7.88 -6.17 -13.27
CA ARG A 270 6.87 -5.99 -14.34
C ARG A 270 6.49 -4.53 -14.58
N ASP A 271 6.03 -4.22 -15.80
CA ASP A 271 5.52 -2.90 -16.18
C ASP A 271 4.00 -2.76 -16.02
N ASP A 272 3.27 -3.85 -16.07
CA ASP A 272 1.81 -3.92 -16.07
C ASP A 272 1.22 -4.11 -14.66
N VAL A 273 1.61 -3.24 -13.72
CA VAL A 273 1.26 -3.37 -12.30
C VAL A 273 0.19 -2.36 -11.86
N ILE A 274 -0.90 -2.86 -11.28
CA ILE A 274 -1.90 -2.06 -10.57
C ILE A 274 -1.89 -2.48 -9.10
N ILE A 275 -1.56 -1.55 -8.20
CA ILE A 275 -1.58 -1.81 -6.76
C ILE A 275 -2.80 -1.13 -6.17
N VAL A 276 -3.71 -1.90 -5.58
CA VAL A 276 -4.80 -1.39 -4.75
C VAL A 276 -4.34 -1.37 -3.31
N ALA A 277 -4.22 -0.18 -2.73
CA ALA A 277 -3.60 0.02 -1.43
C ALA A 277 -4.46 0.82 -0.45
N SER A 278 -4.24 0.60 0.84
CA SER A 278 -4.67 1.53 1.89
C SER A 278 -3.57 2.55 2.20
N VAL A 279 -3.78 3.37 3.23
CA VAL A 279 -2.73 4.22 3.82
C VAL A 279 -1.47 3.46 4.23
N SER A 280 -1.47 2.12 4.24
CA SER A 280 -0.24 1.36 4.44
C SER A 280 0.87 1.69 3.43
N CYS A 281 0.55 2.20 2.24
CA CYS A 281 1.57 2.54 1.22
C CYS A 281 2.43 3.76 1.56
N ILE A 282 2.06 4.54 2.58
CA ILE A 282 2.86 5.68 3.07
C ILE A 282 3.69 5.32 4.31
N TYR A 283 3.54 4.10 4.84
CA TYR A 283 4.37 3.60 5.93
C TYR A 283 5.70 3.07 5.42
N GLY A 284 6.71 3.12 6.29
CA GLY A 284 8.06 2.69 5.97
C GLY A 284 8.14 1.21 5.57
N ILE A 285 8.85 0.97 4.48
CA ILE A 285 9.30 -0.33 3.98
C ILE A 285 10.81 -0.18 3.70
N GLY A 286 11.56 -1.29 3.73
CA GLY A 286 12.97 -1.29 3.36
C GLY A 286 13.24 -0.63 2.01
N SER A 287 14.43 -0.07 1.83
CA SER A 287 14.77 0.61 0.58
C SER A 287 14.77 -0.35 -0.60
N VAL A 288 14.45 0.14 -1.80
CA VAL A 288 14.44 -0.69 -3.03
C VAL A 288 15.83 -1.27 -3.28
N GLU A 289 16.88 -0.49 -3.01
CA GLU A 289 18.28 -0.89 -3.17
C GLU A 289 18.61 -2.05 -2.25
N THR A 290 18.18 -1.98 -0.98
CA THR A 290 18.37 -3.07 -0.02
C THR A 290 17.61 -4.30 -0.49
N TYR A 291 16.37 -4.13 -0.95
CA TYR A 291 15.56 -5.24 -1.44
C TYR A 291 16.17 -5.92 -2.67
N THR A 292 16.59 -5.16 -3.67
CA THR A 292 17.24 -5.68 -4.89
C THR A 292 18.62 -6.28 -4.59
N ALA A 293 19.39 -5.70 -3.67
CA ALA A 293 20.68 -6.28 -3.24
C ALA A 293 20.49 -7.60 -2.45
N MET A 294 19.33 -7.77 -1.83
CA MET A 294 18.90 -9.01 -1.17
C MET A 294 18.14 -9.93 -2.16
N THR A 295 18.58 -9.98 -3.41
CA THR A 295 18.15 -10.99 -4.38
C THR A 295 19.36 -11.69 -4.93
N PHE A 296 19.24 -12.98 -5.24
CA PHE A 296 20.22 -13.71 -6.01
C PHE A 296 19.50 -14.54 -7.07
N GLY A 297 20.09 -14.64 -8.25
CA GLY A 297 19.59 -15.49 -9.32
C GLY A 297 20.19 -16.88 -9.18
N ILE A 298 19.45 -17.90 -9.63
CA ILE A 298 19.95 -19.25 -9.84
C ILE A 298 19.65 -19.60 -11.28
N LYS A 299 20.65 -20.07 -12.03
CA LYS A 299 20.47 -20.53 -13.41
C LYS A 299 20.83 -22.01 -13.56
N LEU A 300 20.16 -22.68 -14.50
CA LEU A 300 20.50 -24.04 -14.88
C LEU A 300 21.94 -24.07 -15.46
N GLY A 301 22.75 -25.02 -15.00
CA GLY A 301 24.18 -25.14 -15.32
C GLY A 301 25.09 -24.17 -14.56
N GLU A 302 24.56 -23.36 -13.64
CA GLU A 302 25.39 -22.49 -12.80
C GLU A 302 26.14 -23.31 -11.75
N ARG A 303 27.39 -22.91 -11.46
CA ARG A 303 28.16 -23.50 -10.37
C ARG A 303 27.87 -22.79 -9.05
N VAL A 304 27.18 -23.46 -8.14
CA VAL A 304 26.80 -22.97 -6.81
C VAL A 304 27.06 -24.06 -5.78
N GLU A 305 27.88 -23.77 -4.77
CA GLU A 305 28.07 -24.68 -3.63
C GLU A 305 26.77 -24.76 -2.81
N GLN A 306 26.30 -25.98 -2.53
CA GLN A 306 25.07 -26.21 -1.77
C GLN A 306 25.05 -25.45 -0.43
N ARG A 307 26.18 -25.42 0.28
CA ARG A 307 26.29 -24.75 1.59
C ARG A 307 26.17 -23.24 1.47
N GLN A 308 26.72 -22.66 0.41
CA GLN A 308 26.60 -21.24 0.14
C GLN A 308 25.14 -20.88 -0.16
N LEU A 309 24.46 -21.66 -1.01
CA LEU A 309 23.05 -21.44 -1.31
C LEU A 309 22.16 -21.51 -0.05
N ILE A 310 22.45 -22.45 0.86
CA ILE A 310 21.77 -22.53 2.16
C ILE A 310 22.04 -21.27 3.00
N ALA A 311 23.28 -20.78 3.05
CA ALA A 311 23.65 -19.59 3.79
C ALA A 311 22.94 -18.33 3.24
N ASP A 312 22.87 -18.21 1.91
CA ASP A 312 22.22 -17.10 1.23
C ASP A 312 20.71 -17.09 1.50
N LEU A 313 20.05 -18.26 1.45
CA LEU A 313 18.63 -18.37 1.82
C LEU A 313 18.36 -17.95 3.27
N VAL A 314 19.23 -18.33 4.21
CA VAL A 314 19.13 -17.93 5.62
C VAL A 314 19.36 -16.42 5.77
N ALA A 315 20.31 -15.84 5.04
CA ALA A 315 20.54 -14.39 5.04
C ALA A 315 19.29 -13.61 4.55
N LEU A 316 18.55 -14.17 3.58
CA LEU A 316 17.26 -13.67 3.11
C LEU A 316 16.07 -13.96 4.05
N GLN A 317 16.33 -14.40 5.29
CA GLN A 317 15.32 -14.71 6.31
C GLN A 317 14.45 -15.94 6.03
N TYR A 318 14.84 -16.81 5.09
CA TYR A 318 14.15 -18.09 4.95
C TYR A 318 14.50 -19.04 6.10
N LYS A 319 13.49 -19.74 6.61
CA LYS A 319 13.66 -20.70 7.72
C LYS A 319 13.95 -22.09 7.17
N ARG A 320 15.03 -22.72 7.65
CA ARG A 320 15.28 -24.13 7.35
C ARG A 320 14.34 -25.03 8.16
N THR A 321 13.64 -25.92 7.49
CA THR A 321 12.70 -26.88 8.09
C THR A 321 12.96 -28.28 7.53
N GLN A 322 12.54 -29.32 8.26
CA GLN A 322 12.57 -30.71 7.79
C GLN A 322 11.17 -31.32 7.63
N HIS A 323 10.19 -30.77 8.35
CA HIS A 323 8.85 -31.34 8.43
C HIS A 323 7.83 -30.37 7.88
N ASP A 324 7.62 -29.26 8.60
CA ASP A 324 6.62 -28.27 8.27
C ASP A 324 7.13 -27.35 7.16
N PHE A 325 6.75 -27.66 5.91
CA PHE A 325 7.19 -26.93 4.72
C PHE A 325 6.16 -25.86 4.37
N THR A 326 6.39 -24.67 4.90
CA THR A 326 5.50 -23.52 4.79
C THR A 326 6.16 -22.38 4.02
N ARG A 327 5.38 -21.37 3.64
CA ARG A 327 5.87 -20.17 2.97
C ARG A 327 7.03 -19.53 3.73
N GLY A 328 8.07 -19.10 3.01
CA GLY A 328 9.27 -18.51 3.63
C GLY A 328 10.18 -19.54 4.31
N SER A 329 10.04 -20.82 3.94
CA SER A 329 10.92 -21.89 4.41
C SER A 329 11.60 -22.63 3.26
N PHE A 330 12.67 -23.34 3.58
CA PHE A 330 13.32 -24.27 2.66
C PHE A 330 13.74 -25.55 3.38
N ARG A 331 13.86 -26.64 2.64
CA ARG A 331 14.34 -27.94 3.15
C ARG A 331 15.35 -28.56 2.19
N VAL A 332 16.20 -29.42 2.74
CA VAL A 332 17.31 -30.05 2.01
C VAL A 332 17.16 -31.56 2.09
N ARG A 333 17.12 -32.22 0.92
CA ARG A 333 16.97 -33.67 0.78
C ARG A 333 18.09 -34.20 -0.12
N GLY A 334 19.22 -34.58 0.47
CA GLY A 334 20.41 -34.95 -0.28
C GLY A 334 20.90 -33.77 -1.11
N ASP A 335 20.96 -33.94 -2.43
CA ASP A 335 21.41 -32.91 -3.37
C ASP A 335 20.28 -31.99 -3.86
N VAL A 336 19.07 -32.19 -3.34
CA VAL A 336 17.89 -31.39 -3.69
C VAL A 336 17.59 -30.36 -2.61
N ILE A 337 17.45 -29.10 -3.01
CA ILE A 337 16.93 -28.02 -2.17
C ILE A 337 15.51 -27.69 -2.64
N GLU A 338 14.54 -27.78 -1.73
CA GLU A 338 13.18 -27.32 -1.98
C GLU A 338 12.95 -26.01 -1.23
N LEU A 339 12.56 -24.97 -1.95
CA LEU A 339 12.33 -23.62 -1.47
C LEU A 339 10.85 -23.27 -1.65
N PHE A 340 10.20 -22.75 -0.61
CA PHE A 340 8.86 -22.20 -0.68
C PHE A 340 8.94 -20.67 -0.69
N PRO A 341 8.82 -20.01 -1.86
CA PRO A 341 8.98 -18.56 -1.97
C PRO A 341 7.97 -17.77 -1.12
N ALA A 342 8.39 -16.62 -0.61
CA ALA A 342 7.53 -15.79 0.26
C ALA A 342 6.28 -15.19 -0.42
N HIS A 343 6.21 -15.19 -1.75
CA HIS A 343 5.13 -14.56 -2.52
C HIS A 343 4.13 -15.55 -3.14
N TYR A 344 4.46 -16.85 -3.22
CA TYR A 344 3.56 -17.89 -3.72
C TYR A 344 2.76 -18.55 -2.58
N GLU A 345 1.62 -19.15 -2.94
CA GLU A 345 0.73 -19.88 -2.02
C GLU A 345 0.67 -21.38 -2.36
N ASP A 346 0.72 -21.70 -3.65
CA ASP A 346 0.46 -23.02 -4.23
C ASP A 346 1.66 -23.59 -4.99
N ARG A 347 2.79 -22.88 -4.99
CA ARG A 347 3.98 -23.21 -5.80
C ARG A 347 5.25 -23.08 -4.98
N ALA A 348 6.09 -24.10 -5.08
CA ALA A 348 7.44 -24.15 -4.54
C ALA A 348 8.42 -24.53 -5.64
N TRP A 349 9.70 -24.28 -5.40
CA TRP A 349 10.77 -24.58 -6.35
C TRP A 349 11.64 -25.71 -5.81
N ARG A 350 11.98 -26.65 -6.70
CA ARG A 350 12.91 -27.74 -6.44
C ARG A 350 14.15 -27.52 -7.29
N ILE A 351 15.27 -27.33 -6.61
CA ILE A 351 16.60 -27.10 -7.18
C ILE A 351 17.40 -28.39 -6.98
N GLY A 352 17.68 -29.11 -8.07
CA GLY A 352 18.51 -30.30 -8.05
C GLY A 352 19.97 -29.93 -8.35
N LEU A 353 20.88 -30.34 -7.47
CA LEU A 353 22.32 -30.13 -7.63
C LEU A 353 23.01 -31.45 -8.01
N PHE A 354 24.07 -31.36 -8.81
CA PHE A 354 25.03 -32.43 -9.04
C PHE A 354 26.42 -31.96 -8.62
N GLY A 355 26.81 -32.30 -7.39
CA GLY A 355 27.97 -31.69 -6.75
C GLY A 355 27.73 -30.19 -6.53
N ASP A 356 28.47 -29.36 -7.27
CA ASP A 356 28.39 -27.89 -7.18
C ASP A 356 27.71 -27.27 -8.41
N GLU A 357 26.96 -28.04 -9.20
CA GLU A 357 26.30 -27.57 -10.43
C GLU A 357 24.78 -27.72 -10.32
N VAL A 358 24.03 -26.70 -10.75
CA VAL A 358 22.56 -26.75 -10.81
C VAL A 358 22.12 -27.56 -12.03
N GLU A 359 21.67 -28.79 -11.79
CA GLU A 359 21.26 -29.73 -12.84
C GLU A 359 19.80 -29.48 -13.29
N SER A 360 18.92 -29.12 -12.35
CA SER A 360 17.50 -28.91 -12.66
C SER A 360 16.86 -27.88 -11.74
N ILE A 361 15.92 -27.12 -12.29
CA ILE A 361 15.02 -26.23 -11.56
C ILE A 361 13.61 -26.57 -11.99
N SER A 362 12.74 -26.92 -11.05
CA SER A 362 11.35 -27.25 -11.35
C SER A 362 10.40 -26.64 -10.35
N GLU A 363 9.21 -26.28 -10.82
CA GLU A 363 8.11 -25.84 -9.99
C GLU A 363 7.26 -27.06 -9.58
N PHE A 364 6.79 -27.07 -8.34
CA PHE A 364 5.92 -28.13 -7.84
C PHE A 364 4.91 -27.59 -6.81
N ASP A 365 3.81 -28.31 -6.65
CA ASP A 365 2.80 -28.03 -5.63
C ASP A 365 3.31 -28.51 -4.25
N PRO A 366 3.45 -27.62 -3.23
CA PRO A 366 4.00 -27.97 -1.92
C PRO A 366 3.10 -28.93 -1.12
N LEU A 367 1.81 -29.01 -1.42
CA LEU A 367 0.84 -29.88 -0.76
C LEU A 367 0.84 -31.29 -1.38
N THR A 368 0.80 -31.38 -2.71
CA THR A 368 0.70 -32.67 -3.42
C THR A 368 2.05 -33.25 -3.82
N GLY A 369 3.09 -32.44 -3.90
CA GLY A 369 4.41 -32.81 -4.40
C GLY A 369 4.49 -32.97 -5.92
N GLN A 370 3.38 -32.73 -6.64
CA GLN A 370 3.33 -32.88 -8.10
C GLN A 370 4.09 -31.75 -8.77
N LYS A 371 4.92 -32.12 -9.75
CA LYS A 371 5.65 -31.17 -10.60
C LYS A 371 4.67 -30.44 -11.51
N THR A 372 4.72 -29.12 -11.53
CA THR A 372 3.84 -28.25 -12.34
C THR A 372 4.56 -27.72 -13.59
N ALA A 373 5.84 -27.39 -13.50
CA ALA A 373 6.62 -26.86 -14.63
C ALA A 373 8.14 -27.13 -14.49
N ASP A 374 8.84 -27.06 -15.61
CA ASP A 374 10.31 -26.90 -15.67
C ASP A 374 10.63 -25.41 -15.84
N LEU A 375 11.62 -24.91 -15.09
CA LEU A 375 12.00 -23.50 -15.03
C LEU A 375 13.35 -23.23 -15.70
#